data_AF-A0A2C9M631-F1
#
_entry.id   AF-A0A2C9M631-F1
#
_cell.length_a   1.000
_cell.length_b   1.000
_cell.length_c   1.000
_cell.angle_alpha   90.00
_cell.angle_beta   90.00
_cell.angle_gamma   90.00
#
_symmetry.space_group_name_H-M   'P 1'
#
loop_
_entity.id
_entity.type
_entity.pdbx_description
1 polymer ?
#
loop_
_entity_poly.entity_id
_entity_poly.type
_entity_poly.pdbx_seq_one_letter_code
_entity_poly.pdbx_strand_id
1 'polypeptide(L)'
;MHQKGNKYQISQKGNRYQMHQKGNRYQIPQNGNRYQMHQKGNRYQISQNGNRYQISQNGNRYQIPQKGNRYQMHQKGNRYQIPQNGNRYQMHQKGNRYQMHQKGNRYQIPQNGNRYQMHQKGNRYQMHQKGNRY
;
A
#
# COMPACT_ATOMS: atom_id res chain seq x y z
N MET A 1 -6.91 21.31 -7.71
CA MET A 1 -6.32 21.92 -6.49
C MET A 1 -5.03 21.24 -6.09
N HIS A 2 -3.90 21.95 -6.26
CA HIS A 2 -2.57 21.53 -5.86
C HIS A 2 -2.36 21.73 -4.34
N GLN A 3 -2.78 20.77 -3.51
CA GLN A 3 -2.44 20.83 -2.08
C GLN A 3 -0.96 20.44 -1.88
N LYS A 4 -0.13 21.44 -1.58
CA LYS A 4 1.15 21.28 -0.89
C LYS A 4 0.84 21.28 0.62
N GLY A 5 1.28 20.26 1.35
CA GLY A 5 1.13 20.23 2.80
C GLY A 5 0.99 18.83 3.40
N ASN A 6 1.16 18.73 4.71
CA ASN A 6 0.86 17.53 5.48
C ASN A 6 -0.65 17.50 5.76
N LYS A 7 -1.29 16.34 5.56
CA LYS A 7 -2.73 16.18 5.83
C LYS A 7 -3.00 15.03 6.79
N TYR A 8 -3.77 15.32 7.82
CA TYR A 8 -4.23 14.37 8.84
C TYR A 8 -5.73 14.16 8.67
N GLN A 9 -6.18 12.91 8.75
CA GLN A 9 -7.60 12.62 8.64
C GLN A 9 -8.01 11.35 9.40
N ILE A 10 -8.99 11.49 10.28
CA ILE A 10 -9.67 10.39 10.97
C ILE A 10 -11.11 10.35 10.44
N SER A 11 -11.66 9.16 10.17
CA SER A 11 -13.11 9.04 9.90
C SER A 11 -13.63 7.65 10.27
N GLN A 12 -14.89 7.55 10.67
CA GLN A 12 -15.46 6.26 11.03
C GLN A 12 -15.91 5.45 9.78
N LYS A 13 -16.59 6.09 8.83
CA LYS A 13 -17.07 5.44 7.59
C LYS A 13 -16.80 6.34 6.37
N GLY A 14 -17.05 5.79 5.18
CA GLY A 14 -17.13 6.55 3.94
C GLY A 14 -16.17 6.10 2.85
N ASN A 15 -16.66 6.17 1.60
CA ASN A 15 -15.83 6.00 0.41
C ASN A 15 -15.10 7.30 0.11
N ARG A 16 -13.81 7.23 -0.25
CA ARG A 16 -13.03 8.44 -0.56
C ARG A 16 -12.21 8.28 -1.82
N TYR A 17 -12.28 9.32 -2.66
CA TYR A 17 -11.38 9.56 -3.78
C TYR A 17 -10.46 10.73 -3.45
N GLN A 18 -9.14 10.55 -3.64
CA GLN A 18 -8.17 11.62 -3.40
C GLN A 18 -7.05 11.60 -4.44
N MET A 19 -6.79 12.75 -5.05
CA MET A 19 -5.67 12.98 -5.97
C MET A 19 -4.85 14.18 -5.47
N HIS A 20 -3.54 13.99 -5.31
CA HIS A 20 -2.64 15.08 -4.90
C HIS A 20 -1.26 14.91 -5.54
N GLN A 21 -0.58 16.00 -5.87
CA GLN A 21 0.75 15.92 -6.49
C GLN A 21 1.88 15.69 -5.47
N LYS A 22 1.87 16.39 -4.33
CA LYS A 22 2.95 16.34 -3.33
C LYS A 22 2.37 16.32 -1.90
N GLY A 23 3.20 15.98 -0.91
CA GLY A 23 2.88 16.12 0.51
C GLY A 23 2.71 14.79 1.27
N ASN A 24 2.83 14.85 2.60
CA ASN A 24 2.68 13.68 3.45
C ASN A 24 1.25 13.52 3.95
N ARG A 25 0.82 12.27 4.16
CA ARG A 25 -0.54 11.99 4.63
C ARG A 25 -0.58 10.96 5.74
N TYR A 26 -1.40 11.26 6.74
CA TYR A 26 -1.73 10.39 7.86
C TYR A 26 -3.23 10.15 7.85
N GLN A 27 -3.65 8.88 7.81
CA GLN A 27 -5.06 8.53 7.74
C GLN A 27 -5.42 7.35 8.62
N ILE A 28 -6.48 7.51 9.41
CA ILE A 28 -7.00 6.46 10.29
C ILE A 28 -8.52 6.33 10.10
N PRO A 29 -9.00 5.55 9.11
CA PRO A 29 -10.40 5.21 9.09
C PRO A 29 -10.71 3.83 9.63
N GLN A 30 -11.89 3.70 10.22
CA GLN A 30 -12.42 2.41 10.63
C GLN A 30 -12.89 1.60 9.41
N ASN A 31 -13.78 2.15 8.56
CA ASN A 31 -14.38 1.41 7.43
C ASN A 31 -14.41 2.23 6.12
N GLY A 32 -14.57 1.53 4.98
CA GLY A 32 -14.89 2.13 3.67
C GLY A 32 -13.86 1.90 2.56
N ASN A 33 -14.26 2.15 1.31
CA ASN A 33 -13.41 1.98 0.14
C ASN A 33 -12.62 3.25 -0.18
N ARG A 34 -11.33 3.12 -0.50
CA ARG A 34 -10.50 4.29 -0.81
C ARG A 34 -9.72 4.13 -2.10
N TYR A 35 -9.78 5.16 -2.92
CA TYR A 35 -9.02 5.32 -4.15
C TYR A 35 -8.09 6.52 -4.00
N GLN A 36 -6.79 6.29 -4.15
CA GLN A 36 -5.80 7.33 -3.91
C GLN A 36 -4.72 7.34 -4.98
N MET A 37 -4.58 8.48 -5.66
CA MET A 37 -3.50 8.74 -6.61
C MET A 37 -2.57 9.83 -6.04
N HIS A 38 -1.26 9.62 -6.18
CA HIS A 38 -0.28 10.63 -5.79
C HIS A 38 1.03 10.55 -6.58
N GLN A 39 1.67 11.68 -6.84
CA GLN A 39 2.96 11.68 -7.55
C GLN A 39 4.15 11.60 -6.58
N LYS A 40 4.19 12.39 -5.51
CA LYS A 40 5.30 12.40 -4.54
C LYS A 40 4.78 12.50 -3.09
N GLY A 41 5.53 11.93 -2.14
CA GLY A 41 5.33 12.13 -0.70
C GLY A 41 5.11 10.84 0.09
N ASN A 42 5.13 10.96 1.42
CA ASN A 42 5.02 9.82 2.32
C ASN A 42 3.58 9.61 2.79
N ARG A 43 3.18 8.35 2.99
CA ARG A 43 1.85 8.02 3.50
C ARG A 43 1.91 7.02 4.64
N TYR A 44 1.24 7.37 5.72
CA TYR A 44 0.99 6.53 6.88
C TYR A 44 -0.51 6.28 6.99
N GLN A 45 -0.87 5.01 7.14
CA GLN A 45 -2.28 4.64 7.12
C GLN A 45 -2.56 3.45 8.02
N ILE A 46 -3.42 3.66 9.01
CA ILE A 46 -3.97 2.62 9.86
C ILE A 46 -5.44 2.47 9.48
N SER A 47 -5.97 1.26 9.44
CA SER A 47 -7.42 1.08 9.26
C SER A 47 -7.92 -0.25 9.80
N GLN A 48 -9.16 -0.32 10.22
CA GLN A 48 -9.77 -1.59 10.62
C GLN A 48 -10.19 -2.39 9.37
N ASN A 49 -11.12 -1.89 8.56
CA ASN A 49 -11.65 -2.61 7.39
C ASN A 49 -11.70 -1.73 6.13
N GLY A 50 -11.93 -2.39 4.99
CA GLY A 50 -12.28 -1.76 3.72
C GLY A 50 -11.29 -2.01 2.58
N ASN A 51 -11.75 -1.80 1.35
CA ASN A 51 -10.95 -2.03 0.15
C ASN A 51 -10.14 -0.79 -0.23
N ARG A 52 -8.94 -0.99 -0.74
CA ARG A 52 -8.08 0.11 -1.18
C ARG A 52 -7.49 -0.12 -2.55
N TYR A 53 -7.57 0.92 -3.36
CA TYR A 53 -6.84 1.06 -4.60
C TYR A 53 -5.90 2.26 -4.49
N GLN A 54 -4.62 2.04 -4.77
CA GLN A 54 -3.65 3.13 -4.68
C GLN A 54 -2.59 3.10 -5.78
N ILE A 55 -2.45 4.23 -6.47
CA ILE A 55 -1.39 4.49 -7.44
C ILE A 55 -0.44 5.55 -6.88
N SER A 56 0.85 5.33 -7.11
CA SER A 56 1.89 6.27 -6.71
C SER A 56 3.11 6.20 -7.60
N GLN A 57 3.63 7.36 -7.97
CA GLN A 57 4.92 7.43 -8.66
C GLN A 57 6.07 7.30 -7.65
N ASN A 58 6.24 8.23 -6.71
CA ASN A 58 7.35 8.25 -5.76
C ASN A 58 6.90 8.42 -4.30
N GLY A 59 7.65 7.83 -3.37
CA GLY A 59 7.57 8.12 -1.93
C GLY A 59 7.41 6.87 -1.06
N ASN A 60 7.47 7.06 0.26
CA ASN A 60 7.42 5.95 1.21
C ASN A 60 6.00 5.69 1.71
N ARG A 61 5.63 4.42 1.86
CA ARG A 61 4.30 4.02 2.37
C ARG A 61 4.40 3.07 3.54
N TYR A 62 3.68 3.41 4.61
CA TYR A 62 3.48 2.60 5.80
C TYR A 62 1.99 2.30 5.97
N GLN A 63 1.62 1.01 6.04
CA GLN A 63 0.21 0.61 6.14
C GLN A 63 -0.04 -0.55 7.10
N ILE A 64 -0.98 -0.34 8.02
CA ILE A 64 -1.47 -1.35 8.97
C ILE A 64 -3.00 -1.49 8.85
N PRO A 65 -3.54 -2.35 7.96
CA PRO A 65 -4.95 -2.74 8.00
C PRO A 65 -5.21 -3.97 8.89
N GLN A 66 -6.35 -4.04 9.56
CA GLN A 66 -6.80 -5.31 10.13
C GLN A 66 -7.43 -6.23 9.06
N LYS A 67 -8.34 -5.73 8.21
CA LYS A 67 -9.03 -6.51 7.17
C LYS A 67 -9.18 -5.73 5.86
N GLY A 68 -9.46 -6.45 4.77
CA GLY A 68 -9.89 -5.91 3.48
C GLY A 68 -8.91 -6.12 2.33
N ASN A 69 -9.38 -5.86 1.10
CA ASN A 69 -8.61 -6.11 -0.11
C ASN A 69 -7.80 -4.89 -0.52
N ARG A 70 -6.59 -5.10 -1.04
CA ARG A 70 -5.72 -4.01 -1.47
C ARG A 70 -5.11 -4.26 -2.83
N TYR A 71 -5.30 -3.30 -3.73
CA TYR A 71 -4.59 -3.17 -4.98
C TYR A 71 -3.63 -1.98 -4.90
N GLN A 72 -2.36 -2.20 -5.21
CA GLN A 72 -1.39 -1.13 -5.18
C GLN A 72 -0.37 -1.19 -6.31
N MET A 73 -0.24 -0.08 -7.02
CA MET A 73 0.79 0.18 -8.00
C MET A 73 1.78 1.23 -7.46
N HIS A 74 3.07 0.98 -7.65
CA HIS A 74 4.15 1.91 -7.30
C HIS A 74 5.27 1.88 -8.32
N GLN A 75 5.76 3.05 -8.71
CA GLN A 75 7.00 3.11 -9.48
C GLN A 75 8.24 3.10 -8.58
N LYS A 76 8.39 4.05 -7.64
CA LYS A 76 9.59 4.21 -6.80
C LYS A 76 9.27 4.42 -5.32
N GLY A 77 10.11 3.89 -4.43
CA GLY A 77 10.13 4.20 -2.99
C GLY A 77 9.96 2.99 -2.08
N ASN A 78 10.00 3.21 -0.78
CA ASN A 78 9.98 2.14 0.21
C ASN A 78 8.56 1.85 0.71
N ARG A 79 8.26 0.57 0.93
CA ARG A 79 6.92 0.14 1.35
C ARG A 79 7.00 -0.83 2.52
N TYR A 80 6.32 -0.46 3.60
CA TYR A 80 6.12 -1.27 4.78
C TYR A 80 4.63 -1.60 4.97
N GLN A 81 4.31 -2.88 5.11
CA GLN A 81 2.92 -3.32 5.33
C GLN A 81 2.78 -4.45 6.33
N ILE A 82 1.90 -4.25 7.32
CA ILE A 82 1.48 -5.28 8.27
C ILE A 82 -0.05 -5.37 8.28
N PRO A 83 -0.69 -6.16 7.42
CA PRO A 83 -2.05 -6.58 7.67
C PRO A 83 -2.15 -7.86 8.47
N GLN A 84 -3.26 -7.94 9.19
CA GLN A 84 -3.75 -9.18 9.75
C GLN A 84 -4.41 -10.02 8.64
N ASN A 85 -5.49 -9.55 8.00
CA ASN A 85 -6.27 -10.34 7.04
C ASN A 85 -6.51 -9.64 5.69
N GLY A 86 -6.70 -10.43 4.62
CA GLY A 86 -7.31 -10.00 3.35
C GLY A 86 -6.44 -10.23 2.11
N ASN A 87 -6.99 -9.96 0.93
CA ASN A 87 -6.30 -10.22 -0.33
C ASN A 87 -5.49 -9.02 -0.81
N ARG A 88 -4.31 -9.28 -1.38
CA ARG A 88 -3.39 -8.23 -1.85
C ARG A 88 -2.87 -8.49 -3.25
N TYR A 89 -3.02 -7.50 -4.12
CA TYR A 89 -2.35 -7.40 -5.40
C TYR A 89 -1.38 -6.23 -5.40
N GLN A 90 -0.12 -6.48 -5.74
CA GLN A 90 0.91 -5.44 -5.72
C GLN A 90 1.87 -5.49 -6.89
N MET A 91 1.89 -4.41 -7.66
CA MET A 91 2.90 -4.15 -8.68
C MET A 91 3.89 -3.09 -8.19
N HIS A 92 5.18 -3.33 -8.36
CA HIS A 92 6.22 -2.37 -7.96
C HIS A 92 7.48 -2.45 -8.80
N GLN A 93 7.96 -1.30 -9.27
CA GLN A 93 9.13 -1.24 -10.14
C GLN A 93 10.46 -1.09 -9.37
N LYS A 94 10.60 -0.14 -8.43
CA LYS A 94 11.87 0.13 -7.76
C LYS A 94 11.72 0.47 -6.27
N GLY A 95 12.50 -0.16 -5.40
CA GLY A 95 12.63 0.23 -3.99
C GLY A 95 12.53 -0.95 -3.02
N ASN A 96 12.59 -0.65 -1.72
CA ASN A 96 12.61 -1.69 -0.68
C ASN A 96 11.22 -1.99 -0.16
N ARG A 97 10.95 -3.28 0.06
CA ARG A 97 9.65 -3.76 0.52
C ARG A 97 9.79 -4.66 1.73
N TYR A 98 9.16 -4.26 2.83
CA TYR A 98 8.97 -5.10 4.01
C TYR A 98 7.48 -5.43 4.17
N GLN A 99 7.15 -6.71 4.31
CA GLN A 99 5.76 -7.13 4.52
C GLN A 99 5.60 -8.30 5.46
N MET A 100 4.80 -8.09 6.49
CA MET A 100 4.25 -9.15 7.33
C MET A 100 2.81 -9.46 6.90
N HIS A 101 2.37 -10.70 7.01
CA HIS A 101 0.97 -11.09 6.80
C HIS A 101 0.60 -12.22 7.74
N GLN A 102 -0.56 -12.12 8.39
CA GLN A 102 -1.10 -13.25 9.14
C GLN A 102 -1.97 -14.15 8.25
N LYS A 103 -3.02 -13.63 7.59
CA LYS A 103 -3.97 -14.45 6.80
C LYS A 103 -4.36 -13.84 5.45
N GLY A 104 -4.42 -14.66 4.40
CA GLY A 104 -5.08 -14.33 3.12
C GLY A 104 -4.16 -14.30 1.91
N ASN A 105 -4.71 -14.05 0.72
CA ASN A 105 -3.99 -14.28 -0.53
C ASN A 105 -3.16 -13.08 -0.96
N ARG A 106 -2.02 -13.35 -1.59
CA ARG A 106 -1.08 -12.32 -2.03
C ARG A 106 -0.55 -12.63 -3.42
N TYR A 107 -0.68 -11.67 -4.31
CA TYR A 107 -0.08 -11.66 -5.63
C TYR A 107 0.86 -10.46 -5.80
N GLN A 108 2.10 -10.70 -6.26
CA GLN A 108 3.09 -9.64 -6.40
C GLN A 108 3.91 -9.71 -7.68
N ILE A 109 4.08 -8.55 -8.32
CA ILE A 109 4.97 -8.34 -9.46
C ILE A 109 6.02 -7.27 -9.11
N PRO A 110 7.19 -7.65 -8.58
CA PRO A 110 8.35 -6.76 -8.52
C PRO A 110 9.13 -6.71 -9.83
N GLN A 111 9.79 -5.58 -10.07
CA GLN A 111 10.85 -5.45 -11.07
C GLN A 111 12.23 -5.42 -10.37
N ASN A 112 12.55 -4.37 -9.60
CA ASN A 112 13.85 -4.15 -8.94
C ASN A 112 13.70 -3.75 -7.45
N GLY A 113 14.66 -4.16 -6.60
CA GLY A 113 14.81 -3.73 -5.21
C GLY A 113 14.68 -4.84 -4.15
N ASN A 114 15.00 -4.53 -2.89
CA ASN A 114 15.10 -5.53 -1.83
C ASN A 114 13.74 -5.87 -1.23
N ARG A 115 13.59 -7.13 -0.81
CA ARG A 115 12.31 -7.65 -0.34
C ARG A 115 12.48 -8.56 0.88
N TYR A 116 11.82 -8.18 1.96
CA TYR A 116 11.66 -8.99 3.16
C TYR A 116 10.19 -9.30 3.38
N GLN A 117 9.86 -10.57 3.55
CA GLN A 117 8.46 -10.96 3.72
C GLN A 117 8.28 -12.15 4.65
N MET A 118 7.36 -11.99 5.59
CA MET A 118 6.87 -13.04 6.48
C MET A 118 5.37 -13.28 6.22
N HIS A 119 4.95 -14.53 6.17
CA HIS A 119 3.57 -14.92 5.90
C HIS A 119 3.21 -16.16 6.73
N GLN A 120 2.15 -16.09 7.54
CA GLN A 120 1.73 -17.21 8.38
C GLN A 120 0.74 -18.17 7.69
N LYS A 121 -0.37 -17.67 7.10
CA LYS A 121 -1.42 -18.51 6.48
C LYS A 121 -2.02 -17.90 5.21
N GLY A 122 -2.18 -18.71 4.16
CA GLY A 122 -2.81 -18.32 2.89
C GLY A 122 -1.88 -18.48 1.68
N ASN A 123 -2.36 -18.11 0.49
CA ASN A 123 -1.62 -18.35 -0.75
C ASN A 123 -0.73 -17.17 -1.14
N ARG A 124 0.47 -17.48 -1.64
CA ARG A 124 1.39 -16.50 -2.24
C ARG A 124 1.69 -16.85 -3.69
N TYR A 125 1.52 -15.86 -4.55
CA TYR A 125 1.95 -15.88 -5.94
C TYR A 125 2.91 -14.72 -6.22
N GLN A 126 3.99 -15.00 -6.93
CA GLN A 126 5.01 -14.03 -7.26
C GLN A 126 5.49 -14.24 -8.70
N MET A 127 5.50 -13.16 -9.47
CA MET A 127 5.99 -13.15 -10.85
C MET A 127 7.01 -12.02 -10.99
N HIS A 128 8.20 -12.32 -11.52
CA HIS A 128 9.25 -11.33 -11.73
C HIS A 128 9.27 -10.88 -13.19
N GLN A 129 9.13 -9.58 -13.44
CA GLN A 129 9.36 -9.00 -14.76
C GLN A 129 10.84 -8.58 -14.84
N LYS A 130 11.73 -9.52 -15.18
CA LYS A 130 13.18 -9.32 -15.40
C LYS A 130 13.92 -8.48 -14.33
N GLY A 131 14.54 -9.15 -13.36
CA GLY A 131 15.46 -8.57 -12.36
C GLY A 131 16.07 -9.66 -11.46
N ASN A 132 17.37 -9.54 -11.14
CA ASN A 132 18.21 -10.59 -10.55
C ASN A 132 17.63 -11.25 -9.29
N ARG A 133 17.78 -12.58 -9.24
CA ARG A 133 17.42 -13.45 -8.11
C ARG A 133 18.44 -13.27 -6.97
N TYR A 134 17.96 -12.76 -5.84
CA TYR A 134 18.47 -13.08 -4.50
C TYR A 134 17.26 -13.19 -3.56
#